data_AF-A0A3D6BSJ8-F1
#
_entry.id   AF-A0A3D6BSJ8-F1
#
_cell.length_a   1.000
_cell.length_b   1.000
_cell.length_c   1.000
_cell.angle_alpha   90.00
_cell.angle_beta   90.00
_cell.angle_gamma   90.00
#
_symmetry.space_group_name_H-M   'P 1'
#
loop_
_entity.id
_entity.type
_entity.pdbx_description
1 polymer ?
#
loop_
_entity_poly.entity_id
_entity_poly.type
_entity_poly.pdbx_seq_one_letter_code
_entity_poly.pdbx_strand_id
1 'polypeptide(L)'
;MLPSYILVVDIVAPSPTISEEQFRSQVEPCLSHLSALKGAFDRSPCTITYYPPGVHNENPDNEVWSVRGLVMISVGKARAEYLNHLYKAMMRLITLELPDFEVHCEASKFEFS
;
A
#
# COMPACT_ATOMS: atom_id res chain seq x y z
N MET A 1 -21.69 -12.44 -6.12
CA MET A 1 -20.52 -12.50 -5.21
C MET A 1 -20.42 -11.18 -4.43
N LEU A 2 -19.70 -11.12 -3.31
CA LEU A 2 -19.44 -9.84 -2.65
C LEU A 2 -18.43 -9.02 -3.48
N PRO A 3 -18.59 -7.69 -3.59
CA PRO A 3 -17.59 -6.84 -4.22
C PRO A 3 -16.29 -6.84 -3.41
N SER A 4 -15.17 -6.72 -4.10
CA SER A 4 -13.84 -6.60 -3.50
C SER A 4 -13.33 -5.17 -3.61
N TYR A 5 -12.79 -4.65 -2.51
CA TYR A 5 -12.23 -3.31 -2.41
C TYR A 5 -10.73 -3.43 -2.20
N ILE A 6 -9.96 -2.85 -3.12
CA ILE A 6 -8.51 -2.89 -3.10
C ILE A 6 -7.98 -1.51 -2.72
N LEU A 7 -7.08 -1.47 -1.76
CA LEU A 7 -6.22 -0.34 -1.47
C LEU A 7 -4.80 -0.72 -1.94
N VAL A 8 -4.26 0.07 -2.86
CA VAL A 8 -2.88 0.00 -3.35
C VAL A 8 -2.12 1.15 -2.73
N VAL A 9 -0.95 0.87 -2.17
CA VAL A 9 -0.03 1.87 -1.63
C VAL A 9 1.34 1.60 -2.22
N ASP A 10 1.82 2.53 -3.04
CA ASP A 10 3.18 2.55 -3.57
C ASP A 10 3.99 3.60 -2.82
N ILE A 11 5.15 3.19 -2.31
CA ILE A 11 6.10 4.07 -1.63
C ILE A 11 7.41 3.99 -2.40
N VAL A 12 7.92 5.14 -2.82
CA VAL A 12 9.14 5.27 -3.60
C VAL A 12 10.16 6.06 -2.78
N ALA A 13 11.39 5.54 -2.72
CA ALA A 13 12.46 6.17 -1.95
C ALA A 13 12.88 7.52 -2.54
N PRO A 14 13.25 8.50 -1.69
CA PRO A 14 13.68 9.83 -2.15
C PRO A 14 15.02 9.86 -2.86
N SER A 15 15.87 8.85 -2.67
CA SER A 15 17.24 8.85 -3.16
C SER A 15 17.69 7.45 -3.56
N PRO A 16 18.49 7.32 -4.64
CA PRO A 16 19.07 6.04 -5.07
C PRO A 16 20.15 5.53 -4.11
N THR A 17 20.63 6.37 -3.19
CA THR A 17 21.72 6.03 -2.25
C THR A 17 21.22 5.32 -0.99
N ILE A 18 19.92 5.19 -0.77
CA ILE A 18 19.37 4.51 0.40
C ILE A 18 19.65 3.01 0.32
N SER A 19 20.11 2.40 1.42
CA SER A 19 20.27 0.95 1.48
C SER A 19 18.91 0.26 1.61
N GLU A 20 18.85 -1.02 1.23
CA GLU A 20 17.64 -1.84 1.40
C GLU A 20 17.16 -1.86 2.85
N GLU A 21 18.08 -2.10 3.78
CA GLU A 21 17.79 -2.19 5.22
C GLU A 21 17.22 -0.88 5.77
N GLN A 22 17.79 0.25 5.35
CA GLN A 22 17.32 1.57 5.74
C GLN A 22 15.94 1.86 5.15
N PHE A 23 15.74 1.55 3.87
CA PHE A 23 14.45 1.71 3.20
C PHE A 23 13.37 0.90 3.92
N ARG A 24 13.60 -0.42 4.10
CA ARG A 24 12.69 -1.32 4.81
C ARG A 24 12.37 -0.82 6.20
N SER A 25 13.38 -0.45 6.98
CA SER A 25 13.17 0.02 8.35
C SER A 25 12.31 1.29 8.43
N GLN A 26 12.35 2.16 7.42
CA GLN A 26 11.57 3.39 7.40
C GLN A 26 10.12 3.16 6.95
N VAL A 27 9.89 2.26 6.00
CA VAL A 27 8.54 1.98 5.48
C VAL A 27 7.76 0.93 6.30
N GLU A 28 8.45 0.05 7.04
CA GLU A 28 7.84 -1.04 7.80
C GLU A 28 6.72 -0.59 8.76
N PRO A 29 6.85 0.51 9.53
CA PRO A 29 5.78 1.00 10.39
C PRO A 29 4.47 1.26 9.62
N CYS A 30 4.57 1.89 8.45
CA CYS A 30 3.40 2.19 7.61
C CYS A 30 2.75 0.92 7.05
N LEU A 31 3.58 -0.05 6.64
CA LEU A 31 3.11 -1.35 6.12
C LEU A 31 2.46 -2.21 7.21
N SER A 32 2.89 -2.04 8.47
CA SER A 32 2.27 -2.70 9.62
C SER A 32 0.82 -2.23 9.82
N HIS A 33 0.52 -0.94 9.56
CA HIS A 33 -0.85 -0.43 9.63
C HIS A 33 -1.75 -1.05 8.56
N LEU A 34 -1.23 -1.27 7.34
CA LEU A 34 -1.94 -1.98 6.29
C LEU A 34 -2.25 -3.43 6.69
N SER A 35 -1.28 -4.09 7.32
CA SER A 35 -1.44 -5.45 7.84
C SER A 35 -2.48 -5.53 8.97
N ALA A 36 -2.48 -4.56 9.89
CA ALA A 36 -3.48 -4.46 10.94
C ALA A 36 -4.88 -4.19 10.38
N LEU A 37 -4.98 -3.29 9.39
CA LEU A 37 -6.23 -3.01 8.67
C LEU A 37 -6.81 -4.27 8.06
N LYS A 38 -6.01 -5.03 7.29
CA LYS A 38 -6.44 -6.29 6.69
C LYS A 38 -6.88 -7.29 7.76
N GLY A 39 -6.06 -7.47 8.79
CA GLY A 39 -6.29 -8.36 9.93
C GLY A 39 -7.61 -8.14 10.66
N ALA A 40 -8.14 -6.91 10.65
CA ALA A 40 -9.43 -6.57 11.23
C ALA A 40 -10.63 -7.14 10.45
N PHE A 41 -10.46 -7.48 9.17
CA PHE A 41 -11.52 -8.02 8.31
C PHE A 41 -11.33 -9.50 8.00
N ASP A 42 -10.09 -9.91 7.72
CA ASP A 42 -9.74 -11.30 7.51
C ASP A 42 -8.27 -11.56 7.91
N ARG A 43 -7.94 -12.81 8.19
CA ARG A 43 -6.61 -13.19 8.68
C ARG A 43 -5.60 -13.47 7.57
N SER A 44 -5.94 -13.19 6.30
CA SER A 44 -4.97 -13.39 5.23
C SER A 44 -3.92 -12.28 5.30
N PRO A 45 -2.65 -12.58 5.00
CA PRO A 45 -1.62 -11.56 4.95
C PRO A 45 -1.93 -10.52 3.86
N CYS A 46 -1.43 -9.30 4.06
CA CYS A 46 -1.32 -8.32 2.98
C CYS A 46 -0.26 -8.78 1.98
N THR A 47 -0.44 -8.42 0.72
CA THR A 47 0.62 -8.61 -0.28
C THR A 47 1.52 -7.40 -0.24
N ILE A 48 2.80 -7.60 0.08
CA ILE A 48 3.83 -6.56 0.10
C ILE A 48 4.95 -7.03 -0.82
N THR A 49 5.27 -6.21 -1.82
CA THR A 49 6.33 -6.50 -2.79
C THR A 49 7.34 -5.36 -2.79
N TYR A 50 8.60 -5.70 -2.52
CA TYR A 50 9.72 -4.75 -2.59
C TYR A 50 10.37 -4.84 -3.96
N TYR A 51 10.68 -3.69 -4.54
CA TYR A 51 11.35 -3.58 -5.82
C TYR A 51 12.71 -2.90 -5.66
N PRO A 52 13.80 -3.58 -6.01
CA PRO A 52 15.12 -2.98 -6.02
C PRO A 52 15.28 -1.96 -7.15
N PRO A 53 16.22 -1.01 -7.01
CA PRO A 53 16.63 -0.08 -8.06
C PRO A 53 16.86 -0.79 -9.40
N GLY A 54 16.34 -0.21 -10.49
CA GLY A 54 16.57 -0.69 -11.87
C GLY A 54 15.81 -1.95 -12.27
N VAL A 55 14.92 -2.49 -11.43
CA VAL A 55 14.13 -3.71 -11.71
C VAL A 55 12.66 -3.39 -12.08
N HIS A 56 12.29 -2.12 -12.22
CA HIS A 56 10.95 -1.72 -12.62
C HIS A 56 10.68 -2.02 -14.11
N ASN A 57 9.79 -2.97 -14.39
CA ASN A 57 9.30 -3.27 -15.75
C ASN A 57 8.44 -2.13 -16.36
N GLU A 58 7.88 -1.25 -15.54
CA GLU A 58 7.00 -0.15 -15.99
C GLU A 58 7.74 1.19 -16.10
N ASN A 59 8.92 1.32 -15.47
CA ASN A 59 9.77 2.49 -15.60
C ASN A 59 11.25 2.09 -15.42
N PRO A 60 11.95 1.72 -16.50
CA PRO A 60 13.33 1.21 -16.45
C PRO A 60 14.35 2.23 -15.89
N ASP A 61 13.97 3.50 -15.80
CA ASP A 61 14.78 4.58 -15.25
C ASP A 61 14.58 4.77 -13.73
N ASN A 62 13.81 3.90 -13.06
CA ASN A 62 13.60 4.02 -11.61
C ASN A 62 14.81 3.47 -10.85
N GLU A 63 15.81 4.32 -10.62
CA GLU A 63 17.07 4.02 -9.92
C GLU A 63 16.93 3.95 -8.39
N VAL A 64 15.71 3.93 -7.86
CA VAL A 64 15.43 3.98 -6.42
C VAL A 64 14.64 2.77 -5.95
N TRP A 65 14.73 2.48 -4.65
CA TRP A 65 13.91 1.45 -4.01
C TRP A 65 12.44 1.85 -4.01
N SER A 66 11.55 0.87 -4.22
CA SER A 66 10.12 1.06 -4.02
C SER A 66 9.48 -0.14 -3.34
N VAL A 67 8.30 0.06 -2.76
CA VAL A 67 7.46 -1.01 -2.20
C VAL A 67 6.01 -0.78 -2.57
N ARG A 68 5.34 -1.87 -2.96
CA ARG A 68 3.89 -1.91 -3.20
C ARG A 68 3.21 -2.75 -2.13
N GLY A 69 2.32 -2.13 -1.37
CA GLY A 69 1.38 -2.78 -0.47
C GLY A 69 -0.01 -2.90 -1.08
N LEU A 70 -0.60 -4.08 -1.01
CA LEU A 70 -1.95 -4.36 -1.49
C LEU A 70 -2.82 -4.91 -0.36
N VAL A 71 -3.94 -4.23 -0.11
CA VAL A 71 -4.96 -4.63 0.86
C VAL A 71 -6.26 -4.88 0.10
N MET A 72 -6.69 -6.14 0.04
CA MET A 72 -7.94 -6.53 -0.60
C MET A 72 -8.96 -7.00 0.43
N ILE A 73 -10.10 -6.32 0.53
CA ILE A 73 -11.15 -6.63 1.50
C ILE A 73 -12.48 -6.78 0.77
N SER A 74 -13.19 -7.89 1.02
CA SER A 74 -14.54 -8.13 0.48
C SER A 74 -15.59 -7.86 1.54
N VAL A 75 -16.46 -6.88 1.32
CA VAL A 75 -17.51 -6.49 2.27
C VAL A 75 -18.83 -6.15 1.57
N GLY A 76 -19.94 -6.33 2.28
CA GLY A 76 -21.26 -5.94 1.81
C GLY A 76 -21.42 -4.41 1.68
N LYS A 77 -22.39 -3.98 0.86
CA LYS A 77 -22.60 -2.57 0.46
C LYS A 77 -22.62 -1.58 1.64
N ALA A 78 -23.32 -1.90 2.73
CA ALA A 78 -23.41 -1.01 3.90
C ALA A 78 -22.07 -0.80 4.63
N ARG A 79 -21.18 -1.80 4.63
CA ARG A 79 -19.85 -1.71 5.27
C ARG A 79 -18.80 -1.09 4.34
N ALA A 80 -19.04 -1.14 3.03
CA ALA A 80 -18.13 -0.60 2.03
C ALA A 80 -17.92 0.92 2.13
N GLU A 81 -18.95 1.68 2.48
CA GLU A 81 -18.83 3.13 2.66
C GLU A 81 -17.85 3.48 3.79
N TYR A 82 -17.97 2.80 4.93
CA TYR A 82 -17.05 2.95 6.05
C TYR A 82 -15.63 2.49 5.70
N LEU A 83 -15.49 1.40 4.94
CA LEU A 83 -14.20 0.93 4.46
C LEU A 83 -13.52 1.98 3.56
N ASN A 84 -14.26 2.62 2.66
CA ASN A 84 -13.72 3.69 1.81
C ASN A 84 -13.26 4.90 2.63
N HIS A 85 -13.99 5.27 3.68
CA HIS A 85 -13.54 6.32 4.60
C HIS A 85 -12.26 5.92 5.34
N LEU A 86 -12.19 4.66 5.79
CA LEU A 86 -11.01 4.13 6.46
C LEU A 86 -9.80 4.11 5.52
N TYR A 87 -9.96 3.69 4.26
CA TYR A 87 -8.92 3.75 3.25
C TYR A 87 -8.40 5.18 3.06
N LYS A 88 -9.29 6.17 2.90
CA LYS A 88 -8.88 7.58 2.79
C LYS A 88 -8.11 8.08 4.02
N ALA A 89 -8.52 7.66 5.22
CA ALA A 89 -7.81 8.02 6.45
C ALA A 89 -6.42 7.38 6.51
N MET A 90 -6.32 6.11 6.12
CA MET A 90 -5.07 5.36 6.06
C MET A 90 -4.09 5.96 5.05
N MET A 91 -4.55 6.31 3.85
CA MET A 91 -3.73 6.99 2.85
C MET A 91 -3.10 8.28 3.41
N ARG A 92 -3.93 9.10 4.09
CA ARG A 92 -3.45 10.34 4.72
C ARG A 92 -2.43 10.08 5.82
N LEU A 93 -2.66 9.06 6.66
CA LEU A 93 -1.73 8.69 7.72
C LEU A 93 -0.37 8.30 7.13
N ILE A 94 -0.35 7.45 6.10
CA ILE A 94 0.90 6.97 5.47
C ILE A 94 1.67 8.14 4.86
N THR A 95 1.00 9.05 4.14
CA THR A 95 1.64 10.26 3.60
C THR A 95 2.24 11.15 4.70
N LEU A 96 1.63 11.20 5.89
CA LEU A 96 2.15 11.98 7.01
C LEU A 96 3.32 11.30 7.74
N GLU A 97 3.34 9.97 7.78
CA GLU A 97 4.44 9.19 8.39
C GLU A 97 5.70 9.19 7.54
N LEU A 98 5.58 9.41 6.23
CA LEU A 98 6.68 9.38 5.26
C LEU A 98 6.77 10.70 4.46
N PRO A 99 7.06 11.83 5.12
CA PRO A 99 7.03 13.15 4.46
C PRO A 99 8.10 13.32 3.38
N ASP A 100 9.21 12.57 3.48
CA ASP A 100 10.32 12.62 2.54
C ASP A 100 10.18 11.60 1.40
N PHE A 101 9.15 10.75 1.41
CA PHE A 101 8.95 9.74 0.38
C PHE A 101 7.88 10.16 -0.61
N GLU A 102 8.00 9.66 -1.84
CA GLU A 102 6.92 9.75 -2.80
C GLU A 102 5.93 8.61 -2.54
N VAL A 103 4.71 8.97 -2.12
CA VAL A 103 3.66 8.01 -1.76
C VAL A 103 2.49 8.15 -2.74
N HIS A 104 2.20 7.09 -3.47
CA HIS A 104 1.02 6.98 -4.33
C HIS A 104 0.03 6.00 -3.73
N CYS A 105 -1.21 6.45 -3.55
CA CYS A 105 -2.27 5.61 -3.01
C CYS A 105 -3.46 5.57 -3.95
N GLU A 106 -4.01 4.37 -4.18
CA GLU A 106 -5.22 4.19 -4.97
C GLU A 106 -6.20 3.26 -4.25
N ALA A 107 -7.49 3.62 -4.24
CA ALA A 107 -8.56 2.74 -3.79
C ALA A 107 -9.50 2.44 -4.95
N SER A 108 -9.67 1.15 -5.25
CA SER A 108 -10.44 0.66 -6.39
C SER A 108 -11.44 -0.42 -5.97
N LYS A 109 -12.60 -0.45 -6.62
CA LYS A 109 -13.68 -1.41 -6.37
C LYS A 109 -13.81 -2.35 -7.56
N PHE A 110 -13.80 -3.65 -7.28
CA PHE A 110 -14.02 -4.71 -8.25
C PHE A 110 -15.37 -5.40 -7.99
N GLU A 111 -16.23 -5.39 -9.01
CA GLU A 111 -17.47 -6.16 -9.02
C GLU A 111 -17.28 -7.36 -9.95
N PHE A 112 -17.45 -8.57 -9.42
CA PHE A 112 -17.49 -9.77 -10.24
C PHE A 112 -18.91 -9.90 -10.82
N SER A 113 -19.02 -9.67 -12.14
CA SER A 113 -20.23 -9.85 -12.95
C SER A 113 -20.62 -11.31 -13.09
#